data_AF-X1T1E3-F1
#
_entry.id   AF-X1T1E3-F1
#
_cell.length_a   1.000
_cell.length_b   1.000
_cell.length_c   1.000
_cell.angle_alpha   90.00
_cell.angle_beta   90.00
_cell.angle_gamma   90.00
#
_symmetry.space_group_name_H-M   'P 1'
#
loop_
_entity.id
_entity.type
_entity.pdbx_description
1 polymer ?
#
loop_
_entity_poly.entity_id
_entity_poly.type
_entity_poly.pdbx_seq_one_letter_code
_entity_poly.pdbx_strand_id
1 'polypeptide(L)'
;PVAVGGAVCEDGGVQTDETAEANNAVANDMRLVPWEVNQCKSYNADTPAYTDEKADINNAIVDDVALPPLQVTAAGDVIYFGSDSIFERIRLNVSTAGVYSDITISWEYWDDVAVGWEALEVTDNTNSFKNAGVNEITFTPPANWGKTTVDGVNVYWVRAVTSFGASPAITTAPLGAQAWLPKTGDAYYFGMTNPWDWLSLNIGTPGSGTWTVTWEYYDGADWVSLPDTHDTSNGFRNGNYRSIAFSRPGDWGVASVGGIANKYWIRAKISAYT
;
A
#
# COMPACT_ATOMS: atom_id res chain seq x y z
N PRO A 1 2.85 20.77 -24.22
CA PRO A 1 2.34 19.46 -23.72
C PRO A 1 0.81 19.52 -23.70
N VAL A 2 0.13 18.42 -23.96
CA VAL A 2 -1.34 18.32 -23.91
C VAL A 2 -1.71 17.55 -22.65
N ALA A 3 -2.84 17.91 -22.04
CA ALA A 3 -3.44 17.19 -20.91
C ALA A 3 -3.64 15.70 -21.26
N VAL A 4 -3.49 14.82 -20.27
CA VAL A 4 -3.76 13.39 -20.47
C VAL A 4 -5.26 13.18 -20.70
N GLY A 5 -5.60 12.31 -21.65
CA GLY A 5 -6.99 11.96 -21.97
C GLY A 5 -7.59 10.90 -21.04
N GLY A 6 -6.78 10.36 -20.13
CA GLY A 6 -7.17 9.44 -19.07
C GLY A 6 -6.02 9.20 -18.10
N ALA A 7 -6.31 9.14 -16.80
CA ALA A 7 -5.38 8.74 -15.76
C ALA A 7 -6.11 7.82 -14.79
N VAL A 8 -5.57 6.62 -14.53
CA VAL A 8 -6.23 5.63 -13.67
C VAL A 8 -5.21 5.06 -12.69
N CYS A 9 -5.56 5.11 -11.42
CA CYS A 9 -4.85 4.45 -10.33
C CYS A 9 -5.40 3.02 -10.18
N GLU A 10 -4.55 2.00 -10.18
CA GLU A 10 -4.91 0.61 -9.88
C GLU A 10 -4.22 0.15 -8.59
N ASP A 11 -5.05 -0.16 -7.60
CA ASP A 11 -4.65 -0.64 -6.28
C ASP A 11 -5.22 -2.05 -6.06
N GLY A 12 -4.39 -3.09 -6.17
CA GLY A 12 -4.82 -4.48 -5.97
C GLY A 12 -5.99 -4.91 -6.87
N GLY A 13 -6.12 -4.35 -8.07
CA GLY A 13 -7.24 -4.64 -8.99
C GLY A 13 -8.46 -3.73 -8.83
N VAL A 14 -8.44 -2.78 -7.88
CA VAL A 14 -9.42 -1.69 -7.82
C VAL A 14 -8.91 -0.53 -8.68
N GLN A 15 -9.68 -0.12 -9.69
CA GLN A 15 -9.32 0.98 -10.58
C GLN A 15 -10.11 2.25 -10.24
N THR A 16 -9.40 3.35 -10.01
CA THR A 16 -9.96 4.68 -9.73
C THR A 16 -9.56 5.65 -10.84
N ASP A 17 -10.55 6.28 -11.47
CA ASP A 17 -10.31 7.37 -12.43
C ASP A 17 -9.82 8.61 -11.70
N GLU A 18 -8.58 9.02 -11.99
CA GLU A 18 -7.91 10.22 -11.47
C GLU A 18 -7.62 11.22 -12.61
N THR A 19 -8.39 11.18 -13.71
CA THR A 19 -8.16 12.04 -14.89
C THR A 19 -8.32 13.52 -14.58
N ALA A 20 -9.19 13.88 -13.64
CA ALA A 20 -9.38 15.27 -13.25
C ALA A 20 -8.19 15.78 -12.43
N GLU A 21 -7.74 14.98 -11.47
CA GLU A 21 -6.59 15.21 -10.60
C GLU A 21 -5.30 15.31 -11.43
N ALA A 22 -5.08 14.37 -12.36
CA ALA A 22 -3.92 14.39 -13.25
C ALA A 22 -3.82 15.61 -14.16
N ASN A 23 -4.92 16.35 -14.33
CA ASN A 23 -4.99 17.56 -15.16
C ASN A 23 -5.22 18.84 -14.33
N ASN A 24 -5.12 18.76 -13.02
CA ASN A 24 -5.23 19.89 -12.11
C ASN A 24 -3.83 20.34 -11.62
N ALA A 25 -3.72 21.58 -11.17
CA ALA A 25 -2.51 22.15 -10.58
C ALA A 25 -2.48 22.03 -9.04
N VAL A 26 -3.49 21.38 -8.44
CA VAL A 26 -3.48 21.08 -7.02
C VAL A 26 -2.32 20.14 -6.74
N ALA A 27 -1.55 20.43 -5.69
CA ALA A 27 -0.41 19.61 -5.35
C ALA A 27 -0.87 18.28 -4.73
N ASN A 28 -0.20 17.19 -5.12
CA ASN A 28 -0.37 15.85 -4.50
C ASN A 28 -1.80 15.30 -4.56
N ASP A 29 -2.51 15.55 -5.67
CA ASP A 29 -3.88 15.06 -5.90
C ASP A 29 -3.93 13.74 -6.69
N MET A 30 -2.80 13.27 -7.23
CA MET A 30 -2.66 11.95 -7.84
C MET A 30 -2.01 10.93 -6.90
N ARG A 31 -2.45 9.68 -6.98
CA ARG A 31 -1.87 8.55 -6.23
C ARG A 31 -0.93 7.71 -7.10
N LEU A 32 0.22 8.27 -7.44
CA LEU A 32 1.22 7.60 -8.31
C LEU A 32 1.79 6.30 -7.72
N VAL A 33 1.63 6.09 -6.41
CA VAL A 33 2.03 4.90 -5.67
C VAL A 33 0.83 4.41 -4.83
N PRO A 34 0.06 3.44 -5.31
CA PRO A 34 -1.25 3.07 -4.75
C PRO A 34 -1.10 2.18 -3.51
N TRP A 35 -0.48 2.69 -2.45
CA TRP A 35 -0.16 1.87 -1.27
C TRP A 35 -0.98 2.27 -0.04
N GLU A 36 -2.15 2.85 -0.21
CA GLU A 36 -2.99 3.22 0.92
C GLU A 36 -3.37 2.00 1.75
N VAL A 37 -3.47 2.20 3.06
CA VAL A 37 -4.06 1.22 3.94
C VAL A 37 -5.57 1.38 3.80
N ASN A 38 -6.25 0.47 3.08
CA ASN A 38 -7.68 0.63 2.78
C ASN A 38 -8.53 0.63 4.07
N GLN A 39 -8.10 -0.14 5.09
CA GLN A 39 -8.71 -0.22 6.42
C GLN A 39 -7.65 -0.41 7.51
N CYS A 40 -7.80 0.28 8.65
CA CYS A 40 -6.95 0.07 9.82
C CYS A 40 -7.77 0.21 11.10
N LYS A 41 -7.60 -0.72 12.03
CA LYS A 41 -8.30 -0.72 13.32
C LYS A 41 -7.34 -1.07 14.43
N SER A 42 -7.36 -0.35 15.54
CA SER A 42 -6.74 -0.82 16.78
C SER A 42 -7.83 -1.41 17.69
N TYR A 43 -7.48 -2.42 18.48
CA TYR A 43 -8.37 -3.03 19.47
C TYR A 43 -7.68 -3.04 20.83
N ASN A 44 -8.34 -2.47 21.83
CA ASN A 44 -7.88 -2.47 23.21
C ASN A 44 -8.62 -3.55 23.99
N ALA A 45 -7.90 -4.57 24.44
CA ALA A 45 -8.47 -5.72 25.13
C ALA A 45 -8.95 -5.43 26.57
N ASP A 46 -8.50 -4.33 27.18
CA ASP A 46 -8.93 -3.91 28.51
C ASP A 46 -10.31 -3.24 28.49
N THR A 47 -10.60 -2.45 27.45
CA THR A 47 -11.88 -1.74 27.25
C THR A 47 -12.81 -2.39 26.21
N PRO A 48 -12.51 -3.64 25.82
CA PRO A 48 -12.88 -4.31 24.57
C PRO A 48 -13.39 -3.41 23.43
N ALA A 49 -12.65 -2.36 23.08
CA ALA A 49 -13.09 -1.34 22.11
C ALA A 49 -12.21 -1.29 20.87
N TYR A 50 -12.85 -1.11 19.70
CA TYR A 50 -12.18 -0.78 18.46
C TYR A 50 -12.03 0.74 18.32
N THR A 51 -10.88 1.17 17.79
CA THR A 51 -10.66 2.53 17.28
C THR A 51 -10.41 2.46 15.79
N ASP A 52 -11.05 3.36 15.04
CA ASP A 52 -10.84 3.45 13.59
C ASP A 52 -9.58 4.27 13.29
N GLU A 53 -8.52 3.58 12.91
CA GLU A 53 -7.20 4.16 12.66
C GLU A 53 -7.01 4.51 11.17
N LYS A 54 -8.03 4.33 10.32
CA LYS A 54 -7.88 4.48 8.86
C LYS A 54 -7.41 5.89 8.46
N ALA A 55 -7.95 6.93 9.08
CA ALA A 55 -7.55 8.30 8.77
C ALA A 55 -6.14 8.61 9.29
N ASP A 56 -5.83 8.09 10.48
CA ASP A 56 -4.58 8.33 11.19
C ASP A 56 -3.41 7.62 10.48
N ILE A 57 -3.55 6.33 10.19
CA ILE A 57 -2.51 5.52 9.51
C ILE A 57 -2.17 5.99 8.09
N ASN A 58 -3.05 6.74 7.42
CA ASN A 58 -2.82 7.23 6.05
C ASN A 58 -2.32 8.68 6.02
N ASN A 59 -2.18 9.33 7.17
CA ASN A 59 -1.54 10.64 7.26
C ASN A 59 -0.13 10.50 7.87
N ALA A 60 0.61 11.60 8.04
CA ALA A 60 2.00 11.56 8.54
C ALA A 60 2.15 12.24 9.92
N ILE A 61 1.05 12.39 10.65
CA ILE A 61 1.05 12.91 12.02
C ILE A 61 1.75 11.87 12.90
N VAL A 62 2.54 12.37 13.84
CA VAL A 62 3.35 11.54 14.73
C VAL A 62 2.50 11.08 15.91
N ASP A 63 2.66 9.82 16.30
CA ASP A 63 2.10 9.22 17.52
C ASP A 63 0.55 9.21 17.56
N ASP A 64 -0.11 9.23 16.41
CA ASP A 64 -1.57 9.24 16.31
C ASP A 64 -2.19 7.85 16.09
N VAL A 65 -1.38 6.82 15.81
CA VAL A 65 -1.85 5.43 15.71
C VAL A 65 -1.41 4.59 16.90
N ALA A 66 -2.36 3.94 17.56
CA ALA A 66 -2.08 2.99 18.63
C ALA A 66 -1.51 1.66 18.08
N LEU A 67 -0.30 1.26 18.51
CA LEU A 67 0.29 -0.04 18.19
C LEU A 67 0.37 -0.91 19.45
N PRO A 68 0.07 -2.21 19.38
CA PRO A 68 0.14 -3.08 20.55
C PRO A 68 1.60 -3.38 20.94
N PRO A 69 1.90 -3.59 22.24
CA PRO A 69 0.95 -3.62 23.35
C PRO A 69 0.59 -2.23 23.87
N LEU A 70 -0.68 -2.03 24.23
CA LEU A 70 -1.21 -0.76 24.73
C LEU A 70 -1.22 -0.71 26.26
N GLN A 71 -1.42 -1.87 26.89
CA GLN A 71 -1.49 -2.02 28.35
C GLN A 71 -1.03 -3.43 28.79
N VAL A 72 -0.99 -3.67 30.11
CA VAL A 72 -0.63 -4.98 30.72
C VAL A 72 -1.70 -5.61 31.61
N THR A 73 -2.90 -5.00 31.69
CA THR A 73 -4.03 -5.51 32.46
C THR A 73 -4.76 -6.67 31.76
N ALA A 74 -4.84 -6.66 30.42
CA ALA A 74 -5.49 -7.69 29.61
C ALA A 74 -4.67 -8.01 28.36
N ALA A 75 -4.32 -9.27 28.12
CA ALA A 75 -3.68 -9.67 26.87
C ALA A 75 -4.67 -9.57 25.70
N GLY A 76 -4.15 -9.43 24.48
CA GLY A 76 -4.96 -9.45 23.26
C GLY A 76 -5.22 -8.09 22.63
N ASP A 77 -4.47 -7.05 22.99
CA ASP A 77 -4.42 -5.82 22.20
C ASP A 77 -3.99 -6.16 20.76
N VAL A 78 -4.59 -5.48 19.77
CA VAL A 78 -4.39 -5.76 18.35
C VAL A 78 -4.28 -4.48 17.52
N ILE A 79 -3.46 -4.50 16.47
CA ILE A 79 -3.59 -3.61 15.31
C ILE A 79 -3.93 -4.47 14.07
N TYR A 80 -4.94 -4.05 13.32
CA TYR A 80 -5.42 -4.70 12.10
C TYR A 80 -5.08 -3.83 10.88
N PHE A 81 -4.44 -4.43 9.88
CA PHE A 81 -4.19 -3.83 8.57
C PHE A 81 -5.03 -4.55 7.52
N GLY A 82 -5.91 -3.82 6.85
CA GLY A 82 -6.93 -4.37 5.96
C GLY A 82 -6.88 -3.82 4.55
N SER A 83 -7.11 -4.71 3.58
CA SER A 83 -7.17 -4.35 2.16
C SER A 83 -8.25 -5.13 1.41
N ASP A 84 -8.89 -4.49 0.43
CA ASP A 84 -9.87 -5.15 -0.45
C ASP A 84 -9.26 -6.27 -1.30
N SER A 85 -7.94 -6.30 -1.40
CA SER A 85 -7.14 -7.25 -2.15
C SER A 85 -5.98 -7.78 -1.32
N ILE A 86 -5.43 -8.94 -1.72
CA ILE A 86 -4.27 -9.54 -1.06
C ILE A 86 -3.05 -8.62 -1.23
N PHE A 87 -2.21 -8.55 -0.19
CA PHE A 87 -0.95 -7.80 -0.18
C PHE A 87 0.15 -8.68 0.44
N GLU A 88 1.41 -8.40 0.16
CA GLU A 88 2.55 -9.20 0.65
C GLU A 88 3.42 -8.47 1.69
N ARG A 89 3.06 -7.23 2.02
CA ARG A 89 3.88 -6.37 2.85
C ARG A 89 3.09 -5.27 3.55
N ILE A 90 3.52 -4.94 4.76
CA ILE A 90 3.16 -3.72 5.48
C ILE A 90 4.44 -2.90 5.65
N ARG A 91 4.48 -1.68 5.11
CA ARG A 91 5.50 -0.69 5.52
C ARG A 91 4.88 0.15 6.62
N LEU A 92 5.52 0.25 7.77
CA LEU A 92 4.99 0.95 8.94
C LEU A 92 6.03 1.92 9.48
N ASN A 93 5.63 3.16 9.67
CA ASN A 93 6.38 4.14 10.45
C ASN A 93 6.01 4.00 11.92
N VAL A 94 6.88 3.38 12.71
CA VAL A 94 6.79 3.35 14.16
C VAL A 94 7.40 4.64 14.68
N SER A 95 6.57 5.61 15.06
CA SER A 95 7.05 6.93 15.49
C SER A 95 7.54 6.94 16.94
N THR A 96 6.99 6.10 17.79
CA THR A 96 7.50 5.82 19.14
C THR A 96 7.78 4.34 19.29
N ALA A 97 9.05 3.99 19.53
CA ALA A 97 9.46 2.61 19.77
C ALA A 97 8.93 2.08 21.11
N GLY A 98 8.42 0.86 21.10
CA GLY A 98 7.95 0.17 22.30
C GLY A 98 9.12 -0.24 23.21
N VAL A 99 8.94 -0.02 24.52
CA VAL A 99 9.82 -0.56 25.57
C VAL A 99 8.97 -1.39 26.51
N TYR A 100 8.98 -2.69 26.30
CA TYR A 100 8.18 -3.65 27.05
C TYR A 100 8.91 -4.99 27.19
N SER A 101 8.53 -5.78 28.19
CA SER A 101 9.11 -7.09 28.50
C SER A 101 8.01 -8.11 28.78
N ASP A 102 8.32 -9.38 28.48
CA ASP A 102 7.41 -10.52 28.72
C ASP A 102 6.03 -10.38 28.04
N ILE A 103 6.06 -9.78 26.84
CA ILE A 103 4.93 -9.67 25.92
C ILE A 103 5.42 -10.15 24.56
N THR A 104 4.63 -11.01 23.91
CA THR A 104 4.90 -11.50 22.56
C THR A 104 3.89 -10.89 21.60
N ILE A 105 4.38 -10.38 20.47
CA ILE A 105 3.57 -9.97 19.33
C ILE A 105 3.60 -11.09 18.30
N SER A 106 2.42 -11.62 17.96
CA SER A 106 2.24 -12.59 16.89
C SER A 106 1.52 -11.93 15.72
N TRP A 107 1.95 -12.23 14.51
CA TRP A 107 1.26 -11.82 13.29
C TRP A 107 0.31 -12.94 12.86
N GLU A 108 -0.90 -12.57 12.45
CA GLU A 108 -1.95 -13.51 12.06
C GLU A 108 -2.69 -13.03 10.81
N TYR A 109 -3.24 -13.99 10.07
CA TYR A 109 -4.14 -13.77 8.93
C TYR A 109 -5.43 -14.57 9.14
N TRP A 110 -6.47 -14.25 8.37
CA TRP A 110 -7.70 -15.03 8.38
C TRP A 110 -7.64 -16.17 7.38
N ASP A 111 -7.67 -17.40 7.88
CA ASP A 111 -7.80 -18.62 7.08
C ASP A 111 -9.28 -18.93 6.83
N ASP A 112 -9.73 -18.90 5.57
CA ASP A 112 -11.12 -19.21 5.21
C ASP A 112 -11.44 -20.70 5.14
N VAL A 113 -10.40 -21.55 5.09
CA VAL A 113 -10.53 -23.00 5.13
C VAL A 113 -10.66 -23.47 6.57
N ALA A 114 -9.80 -22.98 7.47
CA ALA A 114 -9.90 -23.26 8.91
C ALA A 114 -11.00 -22.44 9.60
N VAL A 115 -11.43 -21.32 8.99
CA VAL A 115 -12.40 -20.36 9.53
C VAL A 115 -11.90 -19.79 10.86
N GLY A 116 -10.67 -19.28 10.86
CA GLY A 116 -9.99 -18.84 12.06
C GLY A 116 -8.82 -17.90 11.79
N TRP A 117 -8.37 -17.23 12.84
CA TRP A 117 -7.09 -16.51 12.81
C TRP A 117 -5.96 -17.52 12.99
N GLU A 118 -5.04 -17.55 12.04
CA GLU A 118 -3.89 -18.45 12.03
C GLU A 118 -2.59 -17.66 11.98
N ALA A 119 -1.51 -18.27 12.46
CA ALA A 119 -0.20 -17.63 12.51
C ALA A 119 0.31 -17.29 11.09
N LEU A 120 0.75 -16.04 10.91
CA LEU A 120 1.40 -15.56 9.70
C LEU A 120 2.91 -15.49 9.94
N GLU A 121 3.67 -16.27 9.17
CA GLU A 121 5.12 -16.18 9.17
C GLU A 121 5.56 -14.89 8.46
N VAL A 122 6.28 -14.03 9.19
CA VAL A 122 6.74 -12.73 8.69
C VAL A 122 8.24 -12.53 8.90
N THR A 123 8.86 -11.74 8.04
CA THR A 123 10.09 -11.01 8.40
C THR A 123 9.67 -9.63 8.90
N ASP A 124 9.70 -9.44 10.22
CA ASP A 124 9.28 -8.20 10.88
C ASP A 124 10.49 -7.32 11.26
N ASN A 125 10.80 -6.34 10.42
CA ASN A 125 11.89 -5.39 10.70
C ASN A 125 11.52 -4.30 11.71
N THR A 126 10.24 -4.20 12.12
CA THR A 126 9.88 -3.37 13.29
C THR A 126 10.37 -3.99 14.59
N ASN A 127 10.78 -5.27 14.58
CA ASN A 127 11.19 -6.02 15.77
C ASN A 127 10.09 -5.98 16.84
N SER A 128 8.85 -6.34 16.45
CA SER A 128 7.66 -6.19 17.28
C SER A 128 7.46 -4.74 17.75
N PHE A 129 7.56 -3.78 16.84
CA PHE A 129 7.41 -2.34 17.11
C PHE A 129 8.47 -1.74 18.07
N LYS A 130 9.62 -2.40 18.26
CA LYS A 130 10.75 -1.89 19.07
C LYS A 130 11.74 -1.05 18.27
N ASN A 131 11.71 -1.15 16.94
CA ASN A 131 12.51 -0.31 16.06
C ASN A 131 11.65 0.87 15.58
N ALA A 132 12.08 2.10 15.88
CA ALA A 132 11.45 3.31 15.37
C ALA A 132 11.76 3.55 13.88
N GLY A 133 10.99 4.43 13.26
CA GLY A 133 11.07 4.81 11.85
C GLY A 133 10.30 3.89 10.92
N VAL A 134 10.47 4.12 9.62
CA VAL A 134 9.83 3.33 8.57
C VAL A 134 10.53 1.99 8.43
N ASN A 135 9.83 0.92 8.82
CA ASN A 135 10.28 -0.46 8.73
C ASN A 135 9.28 -1.30 7.93
N GLU A 136 9.68 -2.51 7.54
CA GLU A 136 8.85 -3.39 6.72
C GLU A 136 8.56 -4.71 7.43
N ILE A 137 7.33 -5.16 7.30
CA ILE A 137 6.87 -6.50 7.64
C ILE A 137 6.52 -7.19 6.33
N THR A 138 7.30 -8.19 5.94
CA THR A 138 7.14 -8.89 4.66
C THR A 138 6.77 -10.35 4.88
N PHE A 139 5.93 -10.89 4.01
CA PHE A 139 5.48 -12.28 4.08
C PHE A 139 5.11 -12.80 2.70
N THR A 140 4.98 -14.12 2.58
CA THR A 140 4.37 -14.74 1.40
C THR A 140 2.87 -14.85 1.65
N PRO A 141 1.98 -14.27 0.82
CA PRO A 141 0.55 -14.38 1.01
C PRO A 141 0.11 -15.85 1.12
N PRO A 142 -0.59 -16.24 2.20
CA PRO A 142 -1.11 -17.60 2.34
C PRO A 142 -2.15 -17.91 1.25
N ALA A 143 -2.14 -19.13 0.72
CA ALA A 143 -3.04 -19.54 -0.37
C ALA A 143 -4.52 -19.65 0.05
N ASN A 144 -4.76 -19.84 1.34
CA ASN A 144 -6.04 -19.95 2.04
C ASN A 144 -6.43 -18.64 2.75
N TRP A 145 -5.77 -17.52 2.43
CA TRP A 145 -6.13 -16.24 3.01
C TRP A 145 -7.45 -15.75 2.43
N GLY A 146 -8.47 -15.66 3.27
CA GLY A 146 -9.77 -15.15 2.88
C GLY A 146 -10.14 -13.83 3.55
N LYS A 147 -11.28 -13.28 3.12
CA LYS A 147 -11.87 -12.09 3.76
C LYS A 147 -12.59 -12.48 5.05
N THR A 148 -12.57 -11.59 6.04
CA THR A 148 -13.40 -11.70 7.24
C THR A 148 -13.89 -10.34 7.70
N THR A 149 -14.95 -10.34 8.50
CA THR A 149 -15.53 -9.11 9.06
C THR A 149 -14.85 -8.75 10.38
N VAL A 150 -14.19 -7.59 10.41
CA VAL A 150 -13.70 -6.95 11.64
C VAL A 150 -14.35 -5.58 11.75
N ASP A 151 -14.99 -5.31 12.89
CA ASP A 151 -15.70 -4.04 13.16
C ASP A 151 -16.63 -3.60 12.00
N GLY A 152 -17.40 -4.56 11.48
CA GLY A 152 -18.36 -4.32 10.39
C GLY A 152 -17.78 -4.23 8.97
N VAL A 153 -16.47 -4.40 8.79
CA VAL A 153 -15.79 -4.30 7.49
C VAL A 153 -15.23 -5.64 7.03
N ASN A 154 -15.63 -6.10 5.85
CA ASN A 154 -15.27 -7.41 5.29
C ASN A 154 -14.19 -7.31 4.20
N VAL A 155 -12.92 -7.50 4.57
CA VAL A 155 -11.73 -7.36 3.70
C VAL A 155 -10.67 -8.41 4.07
N TYR A 156 -9.54 -8.45 3.35
CA TYR A 156 -8.38 -9.26 3.74
C TYR A 156 -7.64 -8.54 4.87
N TRP A 157 -7.43 -9.23 5.99
CA TRP A 157 -6.78 -8.67 7.17
C TRP A 157 -5.49 -9.41 7.51
N VAL A 158 -4.45 -8.64 7.83
CA VAL A 158 -3.33 -9.08 8.66
C VAL A 158 -3.45 -8.35 10.00
N ARG A 159 -3.21 -9.05 11.11
CA ARG A 159 -3.23 -8.43 12.44
C ARG A 159 -1.98 -8.77 13.24
N ALA A 160 -1.53 -7.83 14.07
CA ALA A 160 -0.54 -8.11 15.10
C ALA A 160 -1.25 -8.15 16.46
N VAL A 161 -1.19 -9.28 17.15
CA VAL A 161 -1.89 -9.53 18.41
C VAL A 161 -0.91 -9.82 19.54
N THR A 162 -1.22 -9.33 20.74
CA THR A 162 -0.42 -9.54 21.94
C THR A 162 -0.80 -10.79 22.71
N SER A 163 0.21 -11.45 23.27
CA SER A 163 0.06 -12.39 24.38
C SER A 163 1.05 -12.03 25.50
N PHE A 164 0.69 -12.33 26.75
CA PHE A 164 1.50 -12.02 27.92
C PHE A 164 2.17 -13.26 28.48
N GLY A 165 3.39 -13.09 29.00
CA GLY A 165 4.02 -14.05 29.89
C GLY A 165 3.56 -13.88 31.34
N ALA A 166 4.40 -14.31 32.28
CA ALA A 166 4.08 -14.33 33.71
C ALA A 166 4.18 -12.95 34.39
N SER A 167 4.90 -12.00 33.80
CA SER A 167 5.21 -10.67 34.35
C SER A 167 5.34 -9.63 33.23
N PRO A 168 4.25 -9.40 32.45
CA PRO A 168 4.25 -8.40 31.40
C PRO A 168 4.48 -7.00 31.97
N ALA A 169 5.33 -6.22 31.31
CA ALA A 169 5.59 -4.83 31.70
C ALA A 169 5.75 -3.95 30.46
N ILE A 170 5.19 -2.74 30.51
CA ILE A 170 5.33 -1.70 29.49
C ILE A 170 5.87 -0.45 30.18
N THR A 171 7.04 0.00 29.74
CA THR A 171 7.59 1.32 30.10
C THR A 171 7.22 2.37 29.06
N THR A 172 7.10 1.96 27.80
CA THR A 172 6.67 2.81 26.68
C THR A 172 5.86 1.96 25.72
N ALA A 173 4.59 2.33 25.50
CA ALA A 173 3.76 1.71 24.47
C ALA A 173 4.22 2.21 23.09
N PRO A 174 4.30 1.33 22.07
CA PRO A 174 4.65 1.78 20.73
C PRO A 174 3.52 2.60 20.11
N LEU A 175 3.87 3.60 19.31
CA LEU A 175 2.92 4.40 18.53
C LEU A 175 3.39 4.48 17.08
N GLY A 176 2.42 4.47 16.18
CA GLY A 176 2.61 4.63 14.74
C GLY A 176 2.29 6.05 14.29
N ALA A 177 2.73 6.35 13.06
CA ALA A 177 2.41 7.60 12.38
C ALA A 177 1.80 7.37 10.99
N GLN A 178 2.26 6.34 10.28
CA GLN A 178 1.81 6.08 8.91
C GLN A 178 2.10 4.64 8.51
N ALA A 179 1.28 4.04 7.66
CA ALA A 179 1.61 2.79 6.99
C ALA A 179 1.19 2.79 5.52
N TRP A 180 1.71 1.78 4.82
CA TRP A 180 1.43 1.53 3.42
C TRP A 180 1.29 0.03 3.20
N LEU A 181 0.43 -0.38 2.27
CA LEU A 181 0.22 -1.77 1.84
C LEU A 181 0.62 -1.95 0.38
N PRO A 182 1.92 -1.91 0.04
CA PRO A 182 2.34 -2.01 -1.35
C PRO A 182 2.09 -3.41 -1.90
N LYS A 183 1.50 -3.51 -3.10
CA LYS A 183 1.21 -4.80 -3.75
C LYS A 183 1.97 -4.91 -5.07
N THR A 184 2.45 -6.11 -5.41
CA THR A 184 2.97 -6.33 -6.76
C THR A 184 1.81 -6.33 -7.75
N GLY A 185 2.02 -5.74 -8.93
CA GLY A 185 0.98 -5.63 -9.96
C GLY A 185 0.18 -4.32 -9.93
N ASP A 186 0.24 -3.58 -8.81
CA ASP A 186 -0.26 -2.21 -8.73
C ASP A 186 0.26 -1.36 -9.89
N ALA A 187 -0.58 -0.50 -10.44
CA ALA A 187 -0.21 0.26 -11.61
C ALA A 187 -0.84 1.65 -11.68
N TYR A 188 -0.18 2.54 -12.41
CA TYR A 188 -0.76 3.82 -12.79
C TYR A 188 -0.79 3.94 -14.31
N TYR A 189 -1.97 4.21 -14.84
CA TYR A 189 -2.26 4.23 -16.27
C TYR A 189 -2.38 5.66 -16.77
N PHE A 190 -1.83 5.92 -17.96
CA PHE A 190 -1.92 7.19 -18.66
C PHE A 190 -2.38 6.95 -20.10
N GLY A 191 -3.46 7.61 -20.50
CA GLY A 191 -4.14 7.38 -21.76
C GLY A 191 -4.29 8.64 -22.61
N MET A 192 -4.18 8.49 -23.93
CA MET A 192 -4.44 9.54 -24.91
C MET A 192 -5.31 9.05 -26.06
N THR A 193 -6.04 9.95 -26.70
CA THR A 193 -6.88 9.61 -27.87
C THR A 193 -6.04 9.27 -29.11
N ASN A 194 -4.82 9.81 -29.21
CA ASN A 194 -3.89 9.54 -30.31
C ASN A 194 -2.58 8.95 -29.74
N PRO A 195 -1.80 8.19 -30.54
CA PRO A 195 -0.47 7.76 -30.15
C PRO A 195 0.44 8.96 -29.84
N TRP A 196 1.36 8.78 -28.90
CA TRP A 196 2.18 9.84 -28.30
C TRP A 196 3.60 9.31 -28.03
N ASP A 197 4.53 10.17 -27.62
CA ASP A 197 5.97 9.84 -27.58
C ASP A 197 6.61 9.97 -26.19
N TRP A 198 6.02 10.76 -25.30
CA TRP A 198 6.55 10.97 -23.95
C TRP A 198 5.49 11.48 -22.99
N LEU A 199 5.64 11.10 -21.72
CA LEU A 199 4.86 11.59 -20.58
C LEU A 199 5.65 12.65 -19.83
N SER A 200 4.98 13.71 -19.40
CA SER A 200 5.50 14.65 -18.41
C SER A 200 4.67 14.53 -17.14
N LEU A 201 5.32 14.30 -15.99
CA LEU A 201 4.68 14.29 -14.68
C LEU A 201 5.30 15.35 -13.80
N ASN A 202 4.49 16.09 -13.05
CA ASN A 202 4.98 16.93 -11.96
C ASN A 202 4.74 16.20 -10.63
N ILE A 203 5.79 15.60 -10.09
CA ILE A 203 5.69 14.74 -8.90
C ILE A 203 5.93 15.60 -7.66
N GLY A 204 4.86 15.95 -6.93
CA GLY A 204 4.98 16.82 -5.74
C GLY A 204 5.71 16.13 -4.58
N THR A 205 5.30 14.91 -4.24
CA THR A 205 5.94 14.08 -3.21
C THR A 205 6.66 12.90 -3.87
N PRO A 206 8.00 12.85 -3.84
CA PRO A 206 8.73 11.68 -4.31
C PRO A 206 8.39 10.45 -3.47
N GLY A 207 8.21 9.30 -4.12
CA GLY A 207 8.01 8.05 -3.40
C GLY A 207 9.22 7.70 -2.52
N SER A 208 8.96 7.15 -1.33
CA SER A 208 9.97 6.65 -0.40
C SER A 208 9.96 5.13 -0.34
N GLY A 209 11.11 4.49 -0.55
CA GLY A 209 11.28 3.03 -0.56
C GLY A 209 11.94 2.52 -1.85
N THR A 210 11.98 1.20 -2.00
CA THR A 210 12.65 0.56 -3.13
C THR A 210 11.70 -0.40 -3.83
N TRP A 211 11.44 -0.12 -5.11
CA TRP A 211 10.61 -0.93 -6.00
C TRP A 211 11.14 -0.82 -7.43
N THR A 212 10.67 -1.74 -8.26
CA THR A 212 10.90 -1.74 -9.71
C THR A 212 9.57 -1.46 -10.42
N VAL A 213 9.60 -0.47 -11.32
CA VAL A 213 8.50 -0.20 -12.26
C VAL A 213 8.85 -0.80 -13.61
N THR A 214 7.93 -1.60 -14.16
CA THR A 214 7.92 -1.96 -15.57
C THR A 214 6.91 -1.09 -16.29
N TRP A 215 7.38 -0.31 -17.26
CA TRP A 215 6.50 0.43 -18.15
C TRP A 215 5.99 -0.50 -19.26
N GLU A 216 4.68 -0.47 -19.48
CA GLU A 216 3.99 -1.32 -20.46
C GLU A 216 3.04 -0.48 -21.33
N TYR A 217 2.75 -0.93 -22.54
CA TYR A 217 1.67 -0.44 -23.38
C TYR A 217 0.74 -1.58 -23.76
N TYR A 218 -0.47 -1.24 -24.20
CA TYR A 218 -1.42 -2.23 -24.73
C TYR A 218 -1.23 -2.38 -26.25
N ASP A 219 -0.90 -3.58 -26.73
CA ASP A 219 -0.63 -3.85 -28.17
C ASP A 219 -1.90 -4.23 -28.97
N GLY A 220 -3.07 -4.12 -28.35
CA GLY A 220 -4.34 -4.56 -28.94
C GLY A 220 -4.81 -5.93 -28.45
N ALA A 221 -3.91 -6.73 -27.87
CA ALA A 221 -4.22 -8.02 -27.28
C ALA A 221 -3.84 -8.08 -25.79
N ASP A 222 -2.63 -7.65 -25.43
CA ASP A 222 -2.04 -7.78 -24.11
C ASP A 222 -1.26 -6.53 -23.69
N TRP A 223 -0.91 -6.49 -22.40
CA TRP A 223 0.05 -5.52 -21.87
C TRP A 223 1.47 -6.04 -22.06
N VAL A 224 2.27 -5.31 -22.84
CA VAL A 224 3.64 -5.68 -23.19
C VAL A 224 4.62 -4.56 -22.84
N SER A 225 5.91 -4.90 -22.71
CA SER A 225 6.93 -3.94 -22.29
C SER A 225 7.05 -2.75 -23.24
N LEU A 226 7.07 -1.53 -22.69
CA LEU A 226 7.23 -0.29 -23.44
C LEU A 226 8.68 -0.15 -23.94
N PRO A 227 8.90 -0.05 -25.27
CA PRO A 227 10.23 -0.12 -25.84
C PRO A 227 11.04 1.16 -25.62
N ASP A 228 12.36 0.98 -25.45
CA ASP A 228 13.36 2.05 -25.28
C ASP A 228 12.99 3.08 -24.19
N THR A 229 12.39 2.61 -23.09
CA THR A 229 11.91 3.49 -22.02
C THR A 229 13.07 4.21 -21.34
N HIS A 230 12.99 5.54 -21.30
CA HIS A 230 13.83 6.43 -20.52
C HIS A 230 12.99 7.14 -19.46
N ASP A 231 13.03 6.63 -18.23
CA ASP A 231 12.27 7.14 -17.10
C ASP A 231 13.14 7.98 -16.15
N THR A 232 13.00 9.30 -16.24
CA THR A 232 13.71 10.23 -15.34
C THR A 232 13.05 10.36 -13.96
N SER A 233 11.83 9.85 -13.79
CA SER A 233 11.15 9.80 -12.49
C SER A 233 11.74 8.75 -11.56
N ASN A 234 12.53 7.81 -12.10
CA ASN A 234 13.09 6.68 -11.37
C ASN A 234 11.98 5.87 -10.70
N GLY A 235 10.93 5.51 -11.45
CA GLY A 235 9.74 4.86 -10.89
C GLY A 235 9.07 5.71 -9.81
N PHE A 236 8.86 7.00 -10.08
CA PHE A 236 8.25 7.99 -9.17
C PHE A 236 9.05 8.37 -7.91
N ARG A 237 10.32 7.97 -7.80
CA ARG A 237 11.20 8.32 -6.66
C ARG A 237 11.86 9.71 -6.77
N ASN A 238 11.80 10.34 -7.93
CA ASN A 238 12.32 11.70 -8.13
C ASN A 238 11.16 12.71 -8.25
N GLY A 239 11.08 13.71 -7.37
CA GLY A 239 10.04 14.76 -7.40
C GLY A 239 10.26 15.85 -8.45
N ASN A 240 9.34 16.81 -8.60
CA ASN A 240 9.26 17.85 -9.63
C ASN A 240 8.90 17.30 -11.03
N TYR A 241 9.14 18.10 -12.07
CA TYR A 241 8.94 17.68 -13.44
C TYR A 241 9.87 16.54 -13.84
N ARG A 242 9.26 15.43 -14.25
CA ARG A 242 9.90 14.22 -14.76
C ARG A 242 9.30 13.84 -16.10
N SER A 243 10.14 13.27 -16.95
CA SER A 243 9.79 12.74 -18.25
C SER A 243 9.98 11.24 -18.30
N ILE A 244 9.01 10.57 -18.94
CA ILE A 244 9.11 9.19 -19.39
C ILE A 244 9.01 9.23 -20.91
N ALA A 245 10.12 8.99 -21.58
CA ALA A 245 10.19 8.95 -23.03
C ALA A 245 10.36 7.50 -23.50
N PHE A 246 9.87 7.19 -24.70
CA PHE A 246 9.88 5.83 -25.25
C PHE A 246 9.83 5.86 -26.77
N SER A 247 10.19 4.76 -27.41
CA SER A 247 9.95 4.57 -28.85
C SER A 247 8.46 4.29 -29.07
N ARG A 248 7.80 5.06 -29.95
CA ARG A 248 6.37 4.83 -30.24
C ARG A 248 6.16 3.40 -30.76
N PRO A 249 5.31 2.58 -30.10
CA PRO A 249 4.99 1.25 -30.59
C PRO A 249 4.25 1.28 -31.94
N GLY A 250 4.60 0.38 -32.85
CA GLY A 250 3.99 0.28 -34.18
C GLY A 250 2.62 -0.41 -34.18
N ASP A 251 2.36 -1.23 -33.17
CA ASP A 251 1.16 -2.05 -32.95
C ASP A 251 0.31 -1.54 -31.78
N TRP A 252 0.51 -0.29 -31.33
CA TRP A 252 -0.22 0.26 -30.19
C TRP A 252 -1.74 0.15 -30.41
N GLY A 253 -2.41 -0.64 -29.57
CA GLY A 253 -3.85 -0.78 -29.58
C GLY A 253 -4.54 0.19 -28.63
N VAL A 254 -5.86 0.33 -28.80
CA VAL A 254 -6.71 1.04 -27.83
C VAL A 254 -7.32 0.07 -26.83
N ALA A 255 -7.47 0.50 -25.58
CA ALA A 255 -8.15 -0.27 -24.53
C ALA A 255 -9.12 0.59 -23.70
N SER A 256 -9.92 -0.10 -22.88
CA SER A 256 -10.71 0.50 -21.80
C SER A 256 -10.06 0.21 -20.46
N VAL A 257 -9.74 1.25 -19.69
CA VAL A 257 -9.14 1.16 -18.35
C VAL A 257 -9.92 2.08 -17.42
N GLY A 258 -10.31 1.60 -16.23
CA GLY A 258 -11.06 2.39 -15.24
C GLY A 258 -12.41 2.92 -15.76
N GLY A 259 -13.00 2.27 -16.76
CA GLY A 259 -14.21 2.75 -17.45
C GLY A 259 -13.95 3.79 -18.55
N ILE A 260 -12.72 4.26 -18.74
CA ILE A 260 -12.34 5.20 -19.81
C ILE A 260 -12.01 4.41 -21.08
N ALA A 261 -12.91 4.46 -22.05
CA ALA A 261 -12.78 3.71 -23.29
C ALA A 261 -11.92 4.39 -24.37
N ASN A 262 -11.43 3.57 -25.30
CA ASN A 262 -10.81 3.97 -26.57
C ASN A 262 -9.64 4.96 -26.39
N LYS A 263 -8.62 4.58 -25.63
CA LYS A 263 -7.36 5.32 -25.49
C LYS A 263 -6.16 4.42 -25.76
N TYR A 264 -5.07 5.05 -26.22
CA TYR A 264 -3.73 4.48 -26.27
C TYR A 264 -3.09 4.66 -24.90
N TRP A 265 -3.04 3.56 -24.15
CA TRP A 265 -2.55 3.56 -22.77
C TRP A 265 -1.08 3.13 -22.69
N ILE A 266 -0.34 3.79 -21.81
CA ILE A 266 0.81 3.18 -21.13
C ILE A 266 0.47 3.00 -19.65
N ARG A 267 1.15 2.09 -18.97
CA ARG A 267 1.08 1.96 -17.51
C ARG A 267 2.46 1.80 -16.90
N ALA A 268 2.65 2.39 -15.72
CA ALA A 268 3.73 2.07 -14.81
C ALA A 268 3.24 0.97 -13.88
N LYS A 269 3.68 -0.27 -14.09
CA LYS A 269 3.31 -1.41 -13.23
C LYS A 269 4.42 -1.68 -12.23
N ILE A 270 4.10 -1.81 -10.95
CA ILE A 270 5.02 -2.31 -9.94
C ILE A 270 5.27 -3.79 -10.20
N SER A 271 6.49 -4.14 -10.61
CA SER A 271 6.85 -5.51 -10.98
C SER A 271 7.61 -6.26 -9.89
N ALA A 272 8.24 -5.54 -8.97
CA ALA A 272 8.90 -6.11 -7.81
C ALA A 272 9.13 -5.06 -6.72
N TYR A 273 9.24 -5.53 -5.48
CA TYR A 273 9.84 -4.81 -4.37
C TYR A 273 11.21 -5.40 -4.06
N THR A 274 12.16 -4.56 -3.64
CA THR A 274 13.56 -4.95 -3.43
C THR A 274 14.10 -4.41 -2.13
#